data_AF-A0A956D1X2-F1
#
_entry.id   AF-A0A956D1X2-F1
#
_cell.length_a   1.000
_cell.length_b   1.000
_cell.length_c   1.000
_cell.angle_alpha   90.00
_cell.angle_beta   90.00
_cell.angle_gamma   90.00
#
_symmetry.space_group_name_H-M   'P 1'
#
loop_
_entity.id
_entity.type
_entity.pdbx_description
1 polymer ?
#
loop_
_entity_poly.entity_id
_entity_poly.type
_entity_poly.pdbx_seq_one_letter_code
_entity_poly.pdbx_strand_id
1 'polypeptide(L)' 'MAITAGRALTALDTRDLENMLRRLHEGTLACPFGPAELHAAGLSYLVDRVGFLHQKDEATVRAVLVAVIAERRRG' A
#
# COMPACT_ATOMS: atom_id res chain seq x y z
N MET A 1 -4.86 -1.78 -19.35
CA MET A 1 -4.24 -0.50 -18.96
C MET A 1 -2.84 -0.81 -18.45
N ALA A 2 -1.80 -0.28 -19.09
CA ALA A 2 -0.42 -0.54 -18.69
C ALA A 2 -0.09 0.28 -17.43
N ILE A 3 0.12 -0.40 -16.30
CA ILE A 3 0.69 0.25 -15.11
C ILE A 3 2.17 0.45 -15.41
N THR A 4 2.57 1.68 -15.68
CA THR A 4 4.00 2.04 -15.78
C THR A 4 4.60 1.84 -14.39
N ALA A 5 5.39 0.77 -14.26
CA ALA A 5 6.14 0.44 -13.05
C ALA A 5 6.94 1.67 -12.61
N GLY A 6 6.52 2.31 -11.51
CA GLY A 6 7.17 3.51 -10.96
C GLY A 6 6.29 4.73 -10.74
N ARG A 7 5.06 4.80 -11.29
CA ARG A 7 4.11 5.92 -11.01
C ARG A 7 3.03 5.61 -9.97
N ALA A 8 2.81 4.33 -9.68
CA ALA A 8 1.56 3.92 -9.05
C ALA A 8 1.50 4.27 -7.55
N LEU A 9 2.60 4.09 -6.79
CA LEU A 9 2.70 4.59 -5.41
C LEU A 9 2.97 6.09 -5.35
N THR A 10 3.57 6.68 -6.37
CA THR A 10 3.97 8.10 -6.41
C THR A 10 2.77 9.04 -6.34
N ALA A 11 1.60 8.58 -6.80
CA ALA A 11 0.34 9.33 -6.72
C ALA A 11 -0.36 9.25 -5.35
N LEU A 12 0.12 8.40 -4.43
CA LEU A 12 -0.40 8.33 -3.06
C LEU A 12 0.30 9.32 -2.15
N ASP A 13 -0.45 9.95 -1.26
CA ASP A 13 0.12 10.77 -0.20
C ASP A 13 0.94 9.92 0.77
N THR A 14 2.01 10.49 1.32
CA THR A 14 2.87 9.78 2.29
C THR A 14 2.08 9.32 3.51
N ARG A 15 1.06 10.09 3.93
CA ARG A 15 0.16 9.74 5.04
C ARG A 15 -0.64 8.46 4.76
N ASP A 16 -1.06 8.24 3.52
CA ASP A 16 -1.78 7.02 3.14
C ASP A 16 -0.85 5.80 3.20
N LEU A 17 0.39 5.95 2.70
CA LEU A 17 1.39 4.89 2.77
C LEU A 17 1.74 4.52 4.22
N GLU A 18 1.89 5.52 5.09
CA GLU A 18 2.13 5.32 6.52
C GLU A 18 0.93 4.65 7.22
N ASN A 19 -0.29 5.06 6.87
CA ASN A 19 -1.51 4.46 7.40
C ASN A 19 -1.63 2.97 7.01
N MET A 20 -1.33 2.64 5.76
CA MET A 20 -1.27 1.25 5.29
C MET A 20 -0.21 0.45 6.05
N LEU A 21 1.02 0.98 6.16
CA LEU A 21 2.12 0.30 6.86
C LEU A 21 1.78 0.05 8.34
N ARG A 22 1.17 1.03 9.00
CA ARG A 22 0.69 0.89 10.39
C ARG A 22 -0.33 -0.25 10.49
N ARG A 23 -1.35 -0.28 9.64
CA ARG A 23 -2.39 -1.32 9.67
C ARG A 23 -1.84 -2.71 9.38
N LEU A 24 -0.86 -2.81 8.48
CA LEU A 24 -0.14 -4.04 8.22
C LEU A 24 0.66 -4.51 9.44
N HIS A 25 1.30 -3.59 10.16
CA HIS A 25 2.01 -3.91 11.40
C HIS A 25 1.08 -4.33 12.55
N GLU A 26 -0.09 -3.69 12.65
CA GLU A 26 -1.11 -3.99 13.66
C GLU A 26 -1.95 -5.24 13.33
N GLY A 27 -1.78 -5.83 12.14
CA GLY A 27 -2.59 -6.95 11.68
C GLY A 27 -4.03 -6.59 11.31
N THR A 28 -4.35 -5.29 11.21
CA THR A 28 -5.69 -4.78 10.82
C THR A 28 -5.86 -4.67 9.30
N LEU A 29 -4.79 -4.87 8.53
CA LEU A 29 -4.82 -5.12 7.09
C LEU A 29 -4.18 -6.50 6.84
N ALA A 30 -5.00 -7.47 6.42
CA ALA A 30 -4.53 -8.81 6.12
C ALA A 30 -3.91 -8.89 4.71
N CYS A 31 -2.79 -9.58 4.57
CA CYS A 31 -2.20 -9.90 3.27
C CYS A 31 -2.43 -11.38 2.88
N PRO A 32 -2.63 -11.69 1.60
CA PRO A 32 -2.80 -10.75 0.49
C PRO A 32 -4.10 -9.94 0.65
N PHE A 33 -4.04 -8.63 0.41
CA PHE A 33 -5.25 -7.79 0.47
C PHE A 33 -5.81 -7.53 -0.93
N GLY A 34 -7.13 -7.58 -1.04
CA GLY A 34 -7.92 -7.06 -2.15
C GLY A 34 -8.92 -6.00 -1.68
N PRO A 35 -9.95 -5.70 -2.48
CA PRO A 35 -10.96 -4.69 -2.13
C PRO A 35 -11.67 -4.97 -0.80
N ALA A 36 -11.93 -6.25 -0.47
CA ALA A 36 -12.62 -6.63 0.75
C ALA A 36 -11.78 -6.35 2.00
N GLU A 37 -10.50 -6.71 1.97
CA GLU A 37 -9.55 -6.48 3.07
C GLU A 37 -9.28 -4.99 3.25
N LEU A 38 -9.16 -4.23 2.15
CA LEU A 38 -9.06 -2.77 2.20
C LEU A 38 -10.33 -2.14 2.78
N HIS A 39 -11.50 -2.67 2.44
CA HIS A 39 -12.76 -2.20 3.01
C HIS A 39 -12.85 -2.46 4.51
N ALA A 40 -12.54 -3.67 4.95
CA ALA A 40 -12.48 -4.04 6.37
C ALA A 40 -11.46 -3.20 7.15
N ALA A 41 -10.34 -2.86 6.50
CA ALA A 41 -9.34 -1.95 7.03
C ALA A 41 -9.73 -0.47 6.89
N GLY A 42 -10.95 -0.09 6.49
CA GLY A 42 -11.32 1.33 6.34
C GLY A 42 -10.47 2.11 5.33
N LEU A 43 -9.87 1.41 4.36
CA LEU A 43 -9.01 1.92 3.28
C LEU A 43 -9.68 1.81 1.90
N SER A 44 -11.01 1.77 1.83
CA SER A 44 -11.77 1.60 0.57
C SER A 44 -11.39 2.62 -0.51
N TYR A 45 -11.01 3.84 -0.11
CA TYR A 45 -10.60 4.92 -1.01
C TYR A 45 -9.28 4.65 -1.75
N LEU A 46 -8.53 3.61 -1.34
CA LEU A 46 -7.26 3.22 -1.94
C LEU A 46 -7.40 2.10 -2.99
N VAL A 47 -8.56 1.46 -3.11
CA VAL A 47 -8.76 0.23 -3.93
C VAL A 47 -8.18 0.36 -5.34
N ASP A 48 -8.50 1.44 -6.07
CA ASP A 48 -7.99 1.67 -7.43
C ASP A 48 -6.53 2.13 -7.47
N ARG A 49 -6.03 2.68 -6.35
CA ARG A 49 -4.69 3.28 -6.25
C ARG A 49 -3.62 2.31 -5.81
N VAL A 50 -3.98 1.19 -5.17
CA VAL A 50 -3.03 0.17 -4.70
C VAL A 50 -3.18 -1.17 -5.41
N GLY A 51 -3.94 -1.22 -6.52
CA GLY A 51 -4.24 -2.46 -7.23
C GLY A 51 -3.03 -3.28 -7.70
N PHE A 52 -1.85 -2.67 -7.86
CA PHE A 52 -0.60 -3.38 -8.21
C PHE A 52 0.08 -4.05 -7.01
N LEU A 53 -0.30 -3.71 -5.77
CA LEU A 53 0.12 -4.41 -4.54
C LEU A 53 -0.82 -5.58 -4.19
N HIS A 54 -1.97 -5.66 -4.83
CA HIS A 54 -2.92 -6.75 -4.64
C HIS A 54 -2.23 -8.11 -4.92
N GLN A 55 -2.57 -9.13 -4.14
CA GLN A 55 -2.07 -10.50 -4.27
C GLN A 55 -0.57 -10.66 -3.94
N LYS A 56 0.07 -9.63 -3.39
CA LYS A 56 1.43 -9.75 -2.81
C LYS A 56 1.35 -10.23 -1.37
N ASP A 57 2.36 -11.00 -0.96
CA ASP A 57 2.54 -11.38 0.43
C ASP A 57 2.87 -10.16 1.31
N GLU A 58 2.68 -10.32 2.62
CA GLU A 58 2.92 -9.26 3.60
C GLU A 58 4.35 -8.71 3.54
N ALA A 59 5.35 -9.59 3.41
CA ALA A 59 6.76 -9.19 3.43
C ALA A 59 7.09 -8.28 2.25
N THR A 60 6.58 -8.61 1.07
CA THR A 60 6.73 -7.82 -0.16
C THR A 60 6.04 -6.47 -0.02
N VAL A 61 4.78 -6.43 0.44
CA VAL A 61 4.04 -5.18 0.67
C VAL A 61 4.77 -4.30 1.67
N ARG A 62 5.20 -4.87 2.81
CA ARG A 62 5.93 -4.17 3.86
C ARG A 62 7.22 -3.57 3.33
N ALA A 63 8.04 -4.34 2.61
CA ALA A 63 9.30 -3.88 2.04
C ALA A 63 9.08 -2.70 1.09
N VAL A 64 8.08 -2.77 0.22
CA VAL A 64 7.75 -1.70 -0.72
C VAL A 64 7.29 -0.43 0.00
N LEU A 65 6.39 -0.53 0.97
CA LEU A 65 5.92 0.63 1.73
C LEU A 65 7.06 1.31 2.49
N VAL A 66 7.90 0.53 3.18
CA VAL A 66 9.06 1.05 3.92
C VAL A 66 10.04 1.75 2.97
N ALA A 67 10.39 1.13 1.84
CA ALA A 67 11.31 1.70 0.88
C ALA A 67 10.80 3.04 0.32
N VAL A 68 9.53 3.11 -0.09
CA VAL A 68 8.95 4.34 -0.66
C VAL A 68 8.84 5.45 0.39
N ILE A 69 8.42 5.13 1.62
CA ILE A 69 8.36 6.13 2.70
C ILE A 69 9.76 6.66 3.03
N ALA A 70 10.76 5.78 3.13
CA ALA A 70 12.13 6.17 3.41
C ALA A 70 12.72 7.06 2.33
N GLU A 71 12.51 6.73 1.06
CA GLU A 71 12.95 7.55 -0.08
C GLU A 71 12.34 8.96 -0.05
N ARG A 72 11.02 9.05 0.20
CA ARG A 72 10.31 10.33 0.30
C ARG A 72 10.72 11.21 1.47
N ARG A 73 11.30 10.64 2.52
CA ARG A 73 11.84 11.39 3.66
C ARG A 73 13.28 11.86 3.45
N ARG A 74 14.00 11.25 2.49
CA ARG A 74 15.38 11.62 2.13
C ARG A 74 15.42 12.78 1.12
N GLY A 75 14.44 12.85 0.23
CA GLY A 75 14.20 13.99 -0.66
C GLY A 75 13.38 15.09 0.02
#